data_AF-A0A1M4DVM6-F1
#
_entry.id   AF-A0A1M4DVM6-F1
#
_cell.length_a   1.000
_cell.length_b   1.000
_cell.length_c   1.000
_cell.angle_alpha   90.00
_cell.angle_beta   90.00
_cell.angle_gamma   90.00
#
_symmetry.space_group_name_H-M   'P 1'
#
loop_
_entity.id
_entity.type
_entity.pdbx_description
1 polymer ?
#
loop_
_entity_poly.entity_id
_entity_poly.type
_entity_poly.pdbx_seq_one_letter_code
_entity_poly.pdbx_strand_id
1 'polypeptide(L)'
;MIEGNHDLRPRAYLAKYAPALAESRDFDLDQLLDFQAYDVTLIKGFYDITQDWTITHGHLGFSISHIAGRTAQNAANKIGKSVAMGHTHRLAISRESFGYQGKISTLTGFEVGHLCDLKKAHYLKNGGANWQQGFGVLDIDGSYVHPQGIPIHKDKTFSVDGFKYGGK
;
A
#
# COMPACT_ATOMS: atom_id res chain seq x y z
N MET A 1 9.28 6.10 -2.36
CA MET A 1 7.83 6.11 -2.69
C MET A 1 7.51 4.96 -3.63
N ILE A 2 6.45 4.18 -3.37
CA ILE A 2 5.94 3.20 -4.35
C ILE A 2 4.96 3.91 -5.29
N GLU A 3 5.15 3.78 -6.61
CA GLU A 3 4.26 4.38 -7.62
C GLU A 3 2.88 3.72 -7.58
N GLY A 4 1.84 4.55 -7.42
CA GLY A 4 0.45 4.12 -7.45
C GLY A 4 -0.22 4.30 -8.81
N ASN A 5 -1.45 3.79 -8.92
CA ASN A 5 -2.24 3.92 -10.15
C ASN A 5 -2.58 5.38 -10.50
N HIS A 6 -2.62 6.27 -9.51
CA HIS A 6 -2.84 7.70 -9.75
C HIS A 6 -1.57 8.39 -10.23
N ASP A 7 -0.41 7.94 -9.75
CA ASP A 7 0.92 8.44 -10.13
C ASP A 7 1.32 8.01 -11.55
N LEU A 8 0.95 6.78 -11.93
CA LEU A 8 1.18 6.23 -13.27
C LEU A 8 0.38 6.96 -14.37
N ARG A 9 -0.84 7.43 -14.06
CA ARG A 9 -1.79 7.94 -15.07
C ARG A 9 -1.25 9.14 -15.85
N PRO A 10 -0.69 10.20 -15.24
CA PRO A 10 -0.10 11.32 -15.98
C PRO A 10 0.98 10.87 -16.96
N ARG A 11 1.93 10.04 -16.50
CA ARG A 11 3.02 9.52 -17.32
C ARG A 11 2.53 8.67 -18.48
N ALA A 12 1.58 7.76 -18.22
CA ALA A 12 0.96 6.94 -19.27
C ALA A 12 0.14 7.77 -20.28
N TYR A 13 -0.52 8.83 -19.81
CA TYR A 13 -1.26 9.76 -20.67
C TYR A 13 -0.31 10.55 -21.59
N LEU A 14 0.76 11.13 -21.03
CA LEU A 14 1.76 11.85 -21.82
C LEU A 14 2.44 10.95 -22.85
N ALA A 15 2.86 9.75 -22.46
CA ALA A 15 3.46 8.80 -23.40
C ALA A 15 2.54 8.46 -24.58
N LYS A 16 1.23 8.41 -24.35
CA LYS A 16 0.23 8.08 -25.38
C LYS A 16 -0.12 9.26 -26.28
N TYR A 17 -0.29 10.45 -25.72
CA TYR A 17 -0.88 11.60 -26.41
C TYR A 17 0.11 12.73 -26.73
N ALA A 18 1.27 12.75 -26.08
CA ALA A 18 2.30 13.77 -26.26
C ALA A 18 3.72 13.17 -26.07
N PRO A 19 4.15 12.20 -26.90
CA PRO A 19 5.40 11.47 -26.71
C PRO A 19 6.63 12.40 -26.68
N ALA A 20 6.65 13.47 -27.48
CA ALA A 20 7.73 14.47 -27.45
C ALA A 20 7.89 15.16 -26.08
N LEU A 21 6.79 15.35 -25.32
CA LEU A 21 6.84 15.87 -23.95
C LEU A 21 7.17 14.76 -22.94
N ALA A 22 6.79 13.52 -23.21
CA ALA A 22 7.14 12.39 -22.37
C ALA A 22 8.65 12.09 -22.40
N GLU A 23 9.31 12.30 -23.54
CA GLU A 23 10.75 12.11 -23.71
C GLU A 23 11.59 13.05 -22.85
N SER A 24 11.11 14.26 -22.57
CA SER A 24 11.85 15.20 -21.73
C SER A 24 11.90 14.79 -20.26
N ARG A 25 10.93 13.97 -19.81
CA ARG A 25 10.74 13.54 -18.42
C ARG A 25 10.49 14.66 -17.42
N ASP A 26 10.43 15.92 -17.83
CA ASP A 26 10.19 17.08 -16.94
C ASP A 26 8.86 16.98 -16.18
N PHE A 27 7.91 16.20 -16.71
CA PHE A 27 6.59 15.98 -16.14
C PHE A 27 6.47 14.65 -15.37
N ASP A 28 7.56 13.90 -15.24
CA ASP A 28 7.58 12.72 -14.37
C ASP A 28 7.43 13.16 -12.91
N LEU A 29 6.76 12.32 -12.10
CA LEU A 29 6.44 12.64 -10.71
C LEU A 29 7.68 12.96 -9.86
N ASP A 30 8.77 12.22 -10.08
CA ASP A 30 10.04 12.41 -9.37
C ASP A 30 10.71 13.74 -9.68
N GLN A 31 10.49 14.28 -10.89
CA GLN A 31 10.99 15.61 -11.28
C GLN A 31 10.11 16.71 -10.70
N LEU A 32 8.78 16.60 -10.87
CA LEU A 32 7.82 17.61 -10.41
C LEU A 32 7.83 17.83 -8.89
N LEU A 33 8.13 16.79 -8.13
CA LEU A 33 8.18 16.83 -6.67
C LEU A 33 9.62 16.88 -6.11
N ASP A 34 10.61 17.04 -6.98
CA ASP A 34 12.02 17.14 -6.63
C ASP A 34 12.50 16.03 -5.68
N PHE A 35 12.23 14.78 -6.06
CA PHE A 35 12.56 13.63 -5.22
C PHE A 35 14.05 13.52 -4.90
N GLN A 36 14.92 14.02 -5.78
CA GLN A 36 16.35 14.07 -5.54
C GLN A 36 16.69 14.98 -4.35
N ALA A 37 16.08 16.17 -4.24
CA ALA A 37 16.37 17.08 -3.14
C ALA A 37 15.91 16.56 -1.77
N TYR A 38 14.96 15.61 -1.74
CA TYR A 38 14.42 15.01 -0.53
C TYR A 38 14.87 13.56 -0.28
N ASP A 39 15.87 13.07 -1.02
CA ASP A 39 16.39 11.70 -0.93
C ASP A 39 15.28 10.61 -1.07
N VAL A 40 14.32 10.85 -1.95
CA VAL A 40 13.20 9.93 -2.20
C VAL A 40 13.46 9.09 -3.45
N THR A 41 13.56 7.77 -3.28
CA THR A 41 13.59 6.85 -4.44
C THR A 41 12.18 6.51 -4.91
N LEU A 42 11.88 6.73 -6.19
CA LEU A 42 10.66 6.22 -6.82
C LEU A 42 10.83 4.73 -7.18
N ILE A 43 9.94 3.89 -6.65
CA ILE A 43 9.92 2.46 -6.91
C ILE A 43 8.67 2.12 -7.69
N LYS A 44 8.85 1.56 -8.89
CA LYS A 44 7.76 1.09 -9.75
C LYS A 44 7.58 -0.40 -9.50
N GLY A 45 6.36 -0.83 -9.21
CA GLY A 45 6.11 -2.27 -9.09
C GLY A 45 6.05 -2.78 -7.66
N PHE A 46 6.95 -3.74 -7.41
CA PHE A 46 7.13 -4.44 -6.14
C PHE A 46 8.50 -4.10 -5.58
N TYR A 47 8.63 -4.08 -4.26
CA TYR A 47 9.89 -3.89 -3.56
C TYR A 47 10.03 -4.90 -2.45
N ASP A 48 11.05 -5.74 -2.56
CA ASP A 48 11.34 -6.75 -1.54
C ASP A 48 12.07 -6.09 -0.37
N ILE A 49 11.40 -6.03 0.77
CA ILE A 49 11.96 -5.49 2.02
C ILE A 49 12.73 -6.57 2.80
N THR A 50 12.39 -7.84 2.58
CA THR A 50 13.13 -9.02 3.04
C THR A 50 13.01 -10.13 1.99
N GLN A 51 13.64 -11.28 2.22
CA GLN A 51 13.50 -12.45 1.35
C GLN A 51 12.03 -12.90 1.21
N ASP A 52 11.27 -12.84 2.30
CA ASP A 52 9.91 -13.38 2.41
C ASP A 52 8.81 -12.31 2.37
N TRP A 53 9.18 -11.03 2.25
CA TRP A 53 8.24 -9.90 2.24
C TRP A 53 8.47 -8.95 1.08
N THR A 54 7.37 -8.55 0.44
CA THR A 54 7.36 -7.52 -0.60
C THR A 54 6.30 -6.47 -0.32
N ILE A 55 6.53 -5.25 -0.78
CA ILE A 55 5.57 -4.16 -0.73
C ILE A 55 5.19 -3.72 -2.14
N THR A 56 3.95 -3.31 -2.32
CA THR A 56 3.48 -2.73 -3.59
C THR A 56 2.33 -1.76 -3.34
N HIS A 57 2.02 -0.90 -4.30
CA HIS A 57 0.80 -0.12 -4.23
C HIS A 57 -0.43 -1.02 -4.28
N GLY A 58 -0.40 -2.08 -5.10
CA GLY A 58 -1.49 -3.06 -5.19
C GLY A 58 -2.40 -2.95 -6.42
N HIS A 59 -2.08 -2.07 -7.37
CA HIS A 59 -2.85 -1.89 -8.61
C HIS A 59 -2.38 -2.79 -9.78
N LEU A 60 -1.36 -3.61 -9.55
CA LEU A 60 -0.60 -4.31 -10.59
C LEU A 60 -1.12 -5.72 -10.86
N GLY A 61 -2.42 -5.83 -11.17
CA GLY A 61 -2.99 -7.09 -11.70
C GLY A 61 -3.44 -8.11 -10.65
N PHE A 62 -3.69 -7.70 -9.41
CA PHE A 62 -4.40 -8.52 -8.43
C PHE A 62 -5.87 -8.12 -8.34
N SER A 63 -6.75 -9.12 -8.28
CA SER A 63 -8.17 -8.89 -8.06
C SER A 63 -8.41 -8.31 -6.67
N ILE A 64 -9.12 -7.19 -6.63
CA ILE A 64 -9.51 -6.55 -5.37
C ILE A 64 -10.58 -7.39 -4.69
N SER A 65 -10.34 -7.79 -3.44
CA SER A 65 -11.37 -8.44 -2.61
C SER A 65 -12.34 -7.40 -2.04
N HIS A 66 -13.56 -7.81 -1.69
CA HIS A 66 -14.49 -6.98 -0.90
C HIS A 66 -14.24 -7.11 0.62
N ILE A 67 -13.54 -8.17 1.04
CA ILE A 67 -13.18 -8.45 2.43
C ILE A 67 -11.81 -7.82 2.73
N ALA A 68 -11.71 -7.06 3.83
CA ALA A 68 -10.46 -6.46 4.27
C ALA A 68 -9.40 -7.54 4.57
N GLY A 69 -8.13 -7.25 4.23
CA GLY A 69 -6.97 -8.11 4.34
C GLY A 69 -6.83 -9.11 3.17
N ARG A 70 -7.93 -9.43 2.47
CA ARG A 70 -7.92 -10.50 1.46
C ARG A 70 -7.30 -10.11 0.12
N THR A 71 -7.30 -8.83 -0.26
CA THR A 71 -6.58 -8.43 -1.49
C THR A 71 -5.08 -8.69 -1.33
N ALA A 72 -4.50 -8.22 -0.22
CA ALA A 72 -3.10 -8.44 0.11
C ALA A 72 -2.79 -9.93 0.33
N GLN A 73 -3.68 -10.68 0.99
CA GLN A 73 -3.50 -12.12 1.17
C GLN A 73 -3.52 -12.88 -0.16
N ASN A 74 -4.43 -12.54 -1.06
CA ASN A 74 -4.50 -13.17 -2.39
C ASN A 74 -3.24 -12.85 -3.21
N ALA A 75 -2.74 -11.62 -3.13
CA ALA A 75 -1.47 -11.24 -3.73
C ALA A 75 -0.31 -12.05 -3.13
N ALA A 76 -0.28 -12.19 -1.80
CA ALA A 76 0.72 -12.99 -1.11
C ALA A 76 0.71 -14.45 -1.56
N ASN A 77 -0.45 -15.09 -1.59
CA ASN A 77 -0.62 -16.46 -2.06
C ASN A 77 -0.16 -16.65 -3.52
N LYS A 78 -0.38 -15.64 -4.38
CA LYS A 78 0.04 -15.69 -5.79
C LYS A 78 1.54 -15.45 -5.99
N ILE A 79 2.13 -14.60 -5.17
CA ILE A 79 3.57 -14.24 -5.25
C ILE A 79 4.44 -15.29 -4.53
N GLY A 80 3.91 -15.94 -3.49
CA GLY A 80 4.69 -16.81 -2.60
C GLY A 80 5.52 -16.05 -1.56
N LYS A 81 5.21 -14.77 -1.33
CA LYS A 81 5.80 -13.90 -0.29
C LYS A 81 4.69 -13.22 0.49
N SER A 82 4.94 -12.84 1.73
CA SER A 82 4.05 -11.94 2.46
C SER A 82 4.02 -10.56 1.76
N VAL A 83 2.86 -9.92 1.75
CA VAL A 83 2.63 -8.68 0.99
C VAL A 83 2.02 -7.62 1.89
N ALA A 84 2.64 -6.44 1.94
CA ALA A 84 1.98 -5.23 2.42
C ALA A 84 1.64 -4.30 1.25
N MET A 85 0.41 -3.78 1.22
CA MET A 85 -0.06 -2.94 0.13
C MET A 85 -1.12 -1.92 0.53
N GLY A 86 -1.20 -0.85 -0.27
CA GLY A 86 -2.24 0.16 -0.20
C GLY A 86 -3.37 -0.10 -1.20
N HIS A 87 -3.74 0.92 -1.97
CA HIS A 87 -4.74 0.92 -3.06
C HIS A 87 -6.20 0.63 -2.65
N THR A 88 -6.45 -0.26 -1.70
CA THR A 88 -7.80 -0.72 -1.34
C THR A 88 -8.47 0.15 -0.28
N HIS A 89 -7.70 1.04 0.36
CA HIS A 89 -8.12 1.92 1.46
C HIS A 89 -8.63 1.15 2.70
N ARG A 90 -8.29 -0.13 2.81
CA ARG A 90 -8.66 -0.98 3.95
C ARG A 90 -7.48 -1.16 4.88
N LEU A 91 -7.77 -1.31 6.17
CA LEU A 91 -6.78 -1.60 7.19
C LEU A 91 -7.05 -2.97 7.78
N ALA A 92 -6.26 -3.96 7.41
CA ALA A 92 -6.42 -5.32 7.91
C ALA A 92 -5.19 -6.19 7.64
N ILE A 93 -4.90 -7.08 8.58
CA ILE A 93 -3.88 -8.11 8.43
C ILE A 93 -4.56 -9.48 8.36
N SER A 94 -4.24 -10.25 7.34
CA SER A 94 -4.66 -11.63 7.16
C SER A 94 -3.44 -12.54 7.19
N ARG A 95 -3.62 -13.77 7.68
CA ARG A 95 -2.60 -14.81 7.69
C ARG A 95 -3.20 -16.08 7.14
N GLU A 96 -2.46 -16.74 6.28
CA GLU A 96 -2.84 -18.03 5.72
C GLU A 96 -1.66 -18.99 5.83
N SER A 97 -1.92 -20.16 6.41
CA SER A 97 -0.92 -21.19 6.64
C SER A 97 -1.09 -22.34 5.65
N PHE A 98 0.01 -22.73 5.03
CA PHE A 98 0.11 -23.87 4.14
C PHE A 98 0.93 -24.94 4.83
N GLY A 99 0.37 -26.13 4.99
CA GLY A 99 1.02 -27.20 5.71
C GLY A 99 0.84 -28.58 5.10
N TYR A 100 1.90 -29.39 5.18
CA TYR A 100 1.90 -30.79 4.78
C TYR A 100 2.95 -31.55 5.61
N GLN A 101 2.61 -32.73 6.11
CA GLN A 101 3.51 -33.60 6.91
C GLN A 101 4.20 -32.86 8.08
N GLY A 102 3.46 -32.03 8.83
CA GLY A 102 3.99 -31.32 9.99
C GLY A 102 4.87 -30.10 9.67
N LYS A 103 5.15 -29.82 8.40
CA LYS A 103 5.77 -28.57 7.97
C LYS A 103 4.68 -27.54 7.72
N ILE A 104 4.82 -26.35 8.30
CA ILE A 104 3.89 -25.23 8.14
C ILE A 104 4.68 -24.01 7.66
N SER A 105 4.14 -23.32 6.68
CA SER A 105 4.56 -21.98 6.25
C SER A 105 3.37 -21.05 6.34
N THR A 106 3.59 -19.78 6.66
CA THR A 106 2.51 -18.79 6.78
C THR A 106 2.84 -17.58 5.93
N LEU A 107 1.91 -17.19 5.04
CA LEU A 107 1.99 -15.94 4.31
C LEU A 107 1.05 -14.92 4.95
N THR A 108 1.53 -13.69 5.07
CA THR A 108 0.78 -12.58 5.63
C THR A 108 0.40 -11.59 4.53
N GLY A 109 -0.89 -11.28 4.43
CA GLY A 109 -1.39 -10.15 3.65
C GLY A 109 -1.70 -8.97 4.57
N PHE A 110 -1.18 -7.78 4.25
CA PHE A 110 -1.42 -6.56 5.00
C PHE A 110 -1.94 -5.44 4.09
N GLU A 111 -3.19 -5.02 4.29
CA GLU A 111 -3.72 -3.76 3.72
C GLU A 111 -3.52 -2.63 4.74
N VAL A 112 -2.86 -1.53 4.33
CA VAL A 112 -2.29 -0.53 5.26
C VAL A 112 -3.20 0.67 5.58
N GLY A 113 -4.46 0.66 5.15
CA GLY A 113 -5.42 1.74 5.40
C GLY A 113 -5.33 2.90 4.41
N HIS A 114 -5.80 4.08 4.85
CA HIS A 114 -5.69 5.33 4.09
C HIS A 114 -5.62 6.54 5.03
N LEU A 115 -5.05 7.63 4.51
CA LEU A 115 -5.05 8.96 5.14
C LEU A 115 -5.98 9.96 4.42
N CYS A 116 -6.66 9.52 3.35
CA CYS A 116 -7.57 10.36 2.56
C CYS A 116 -8.71 10.98 3.39
N ASP A 117 -9.03 12.24 3.10
CA ASP A 117 -10.26 12.89 3.56
C ASP A 117 -11.47 12.37 2.76
N LEU A 118 -12.30 11.55 3.41
CA LEU A 118 -13.48 10.94 2.78
C LEU A 118 -14.47 11.96 2.21
N LYS A 119 -14.49 13.20 2.72
CA LYS A 119 -15.37 14.25 2.18
C LYS A 119 -14.99 14.68 0.77
N LYS A 120 -13.73 14.47 0.39
CA LYS A 120 -13.17 14.79 -0.93
C LYS A 120 -13.18 13.58 -1.87
N ALA A 121 -13.64 12.41 -1.41
CA ALA A 121 -13.75 11.20 -2.21
C ALA A 121 -15.03 11.19 -3.07
N HIS A 122 -15.20 12.22 -3.93
CA HIS A 122 -16.41 12.43 -4.75
C HIS A 122 -16.74 11.28 -5.71
N TYR A 123 -15.79 10.38 -5.98
CA TYR A 123 -16.00 9.19 -6.80
C TYR A 123 -16.81 8.09 -6.09
N LEU A 124 -17.01 8.17 -4.77
CA LEU A 124 -18.00 7.38 -4.04
C LEU A 124 -19.41 7.92 -4.34
N LYS A 125 -19.85 7.75 -5.58
CA LYS A 125 -21.02 8.47 -6.13
C LYS A 125 -22.34 8.24 -5.36
N ASN A 126 -22.48 7.19 -4.54
CA ASN A 126 -23.77 6.82 -3.90
C ASN A 126 -23.73 6.03 -2.56
N GLY A 127 -22.61 5.88 -1.83
CA GLY A 127 -22.68 5.08 -0.59
C GLY A 127 -21.37 4.75 0.13
N GLY A 128 -21.52 4.14 1.32
CA GLY A 128 -20.47 3.84 2.28
C GLY A 128 -19.38 2.93 1.73
N ALA A 129 -18.13 3.26 2.06
CA ALA A 129 -16.97 2.45 1.73
C ALA A 129 -16.60 1.54 2.90
N ASN A 130 -16.25 0.28 2.62
CA ASN A 130 -15.54 -0.57 3.56
C ASN A 130 -14.08 -0.11 3.62
N TRP A 131 -13.82 1.08 4.16
CA TRP A 131 -12.50 1.68 4.31
C TRP A 131 -12.25 2.04 5.77
N GLN A 132 -11.00 1.89 6.18
CA GLN A 132 -10.57 2.18 7.55
C GLN A 132 -9.44 3.20 7.49
N GLN A 133 -9.64 4.34 8.16
CA GLN A 133 -8.62 5.37 8.27
C GLN A 133 -7.51 4.88 9.20
N GLY A 134 -6.26 4.99 8.75
CA GLY A 134 -5.12 4.44 9.46
C GLY A 134 -3.91 4.30 8.56
N PHE A 135 -2.83 3.78 9.13
CA PHE A 135 -1.58 3.50 8.45
C PHE A 135 -0.98 2.19 8.98
N GLY A 136 0.00 1.64 8.26
CA GLY A 136 0.72 0.45 8.68
C GLY A 136 2.13 0.76 9.16
N VAL A 137 2.59 -0.02 10.14
CA VAL A 137 3.98 -0.08 10.60
C VAL A 137 4.48 -1.51 10.39
N LEU A 138 5.72 -1.65 9.91
CA LEU A 138 6.41 -2.92 9.80
C LEU A 138 7.69 -2.85 10.63
N ASP A 139 7.75 -3.58 11.72
CA ASP A 139 9.00 -3.76 12.46
C ASP A 139 9.77 -4.92 11.84
N ILE A 140 11.00 -4.66 11.39
CA ILE A 140 11.83 -5.61 10.65
C ILE A 140 13.08 -5.91 11.47
N ASP A 141 13.25 -7.16 11.87
CA ASP A 141 14.44 -7.71 12.51
C ASP A 141 14.93 -8.95 11.74
N GLY A 142 15.89 -8.74 10.85
CA GLY A 142 16.36 -9.77 9.92
C GLY A 142 15.23 -10.30 9.02
N SER A 143 14.91 -11.59 9.15
CA SER A 143 13.79 -12.22 8.45
C SER A 143 12.44 -12.08 9.18
N TYR A 144 12.45 -11.63 10.43
CA TYR A 144 11.23 -11.43 11.21
C TYR A 144 10.61 -10.08 10.86
N VAL A 145 9.35 -10.11 10.40
CA VAL A 145 8.58 -8.91 10.10
C VAL A 145 7.30 -8.94 10.93
N HIS A 146 7.12 -7.92 11.75
CA HIS A 146 5.92 -7.74 12.57
C HIS A 146 5.05 -6.62 11.99
N PRO A 147 3.95 -6.94 11.29
CA PRO A 147 3.03 -5.92 10.79
C PRO A 147 2.06 -5.45 11.88
N GLN A 148 1.91 -4.14 11.99
CA GLN A 148 0.95 -3.47 12.86
C GLN A 148 0.07 -2.52 12.03
N GLY A 149 -1.26 -2.71 12.10
CA GLY A 149 -2.21 -1.76 11.55
C GLY A 149 -2.62 -0.76 12.62
N ILE A 150 -2.35 0.53 12.40
CA ILE A 150 -2.63 1.61 13.34
C ILE A 150 -3.90 2.35 12.88
N PRO A 151 -5.06 2.11 13.53
CA PRO A 151 -6.29 2.81 13.20
C PRO A 151 -6.21 4.27 13.68
N ILE A 152 -6.74 5.18 12.87
CA ILE A 152 -6.98 6.57 13.27
C ILE A 152 -8.46 6.72 13.62
N HIS A 153 -8.74 7.18 14.83
CA HIS A 153 -10.10 7.37 15.34
C HIS A 153 -10.76 8.64 14.77
N LYS A 154 -12.07 8.75 14.99
CA LYS A 154 -12.88 9.90 14.50
C LYS A 154 -12.36 11.24 15.02
N ASP A 155 -11.87 11.27 16.26
CA ASP A 155 -11.27 12.44 16.92
C ASP A 155 -9.83 12.74 16.46
N LYS A 156 -9.35 12.04 15.42
CA LYS A 156 -8.00 12.17 14.84
C LYS A 156 -6.88 11.76 15.78
N THR A 157 -7.20 10.95 16.79
CA THR A 157 -6.20 10.31 17.64
C THR A 157 -5.83 8.92 17.14
N PHE A 158 -4.64 8.47 17.46
CA PHE A 158 -4.17 7.09 17.26
C PHE A 158 -3.15 6.74 18.34
N SER A 159 -2.92 5.44 18.55
CA SER A 159 -1.90 4.95 19.48
C SER A 159 -0.92 4.05 18.77
N VAL A 160 0.37 4.26 19.00
CA VAL A 160 1.47 3.44 18.48
C VAL A 160 2.60 3.42 19.51
N ASP A 161 3.24 2.26 19.70
CA ASP A 161 4.32 2.05 20.66
C ASP A 161 4.00 2.50 22.11
N GLY A 162 2.75 2.35 22.51
CA GLY A 162 2.27 2.72 23.85
C GLY A 162 1.98 4.21 24.04
N PHE A 163 2.22 5.06 23.04
CA PHE A 163 1.94 6.49 23.08
C PHE A 163 0.69 6.84 22.28
N LYS A 164 -0.11 7.78 22.80
CA LYS A 164 -1.26 8.36 22.10
C LYS A 164 -0.85 9.66 21.42
N TYR A 165 -1.20 9.79 20.14
CA TYR A 165 -0.93 10.96 19.30
C TYR A 165 -2.23 11.57 18.78
N GLY A 166 -2.14 12.83 18.37
CA GLY A 166 -3.28 13.58 17.81
C GLY A 166 -4.24 14.11 18.88
N GLY A 167 -5.40 14.59 18.43
CA GLY A 167 -6.32 15.37 19.23
C GLY A 167 -5.92 16.86 19.31
N LYS A 168 -6.91 17.74 19.36
CA LYS A 168 -6.78 19.09 19.89
C LYS A 168 -7.32 19.09 21.32
#